data_AF-A0A6A6PBL1-F1
#
_entry.id   AF-A0A6A6PBL1-F1
#
_cell.length_a   1.000
_cell.length_b   1.000
_cell.length_c   1.000
_cell.angle_alpha   90.00
_cell.angle_beta   90.00
_cell.angle_gamma   90.00
#
_symmetry.space_group_name_H-M   'P 1'
#
loop_
_entity.id
_entity.type
_entity.pdbx_description
1 polymer ?
#
loop_
_entity_poly.entity_id
_entity_poly.type
_entity_poly.pdbx_seq_one_letter_code
_entity_poly.pdbx_strand_id
1 'polypeptide(L)'
;MGVAITLAFLYLIMCRKLRFQRINEMHKKFSYALEGRSGLKQMTLEDAWEIHKTVMELEFPFMYDLSYKMSFLRTYPIRSISKLLVHTGNLYCPTKVAKRYVDTTVLMNEFMLFPPNSERANSGISRMNYMHNVYRKSRLLTDDDMLYVLALFAVDPCYWVNRLEWRKLTDLERCAMGLFWHSIGMHMDIPFDKLRSGYTKSWRDGLQFFEELQQFADEYELVNYDPHDEGKELADRIMEMVLRDVPTFLWGLSGQVLNAVLEKRLRDGLMYPDPSRVYQWIVDTTWSTRRFILRHLTPPRPDSRPYRILSSGKNSNGRYSRLVYEAEPWYTPATFGQRWGFKAFFKSVLRQPIPGDNVKYFPDGYDHMDIGPSNKQGKGEKEFAEGLQNIKLNPQPRCPFFAKGDV
;
A
#
# COMPACT_ATOMS: atom_id res chain seq x y z
N MET A 1 23.65 28.00 -30.63
CA MET A 1 23.77 27.85 -29.17
C MET A 1 22.63 28.50 -28.40
N GLY A 2 22.28 29.78 -28.67
CA GLY A 2 21.20 30.48 -27.94
C GLY A 2 19.82 29.81 -27.99
N VAL A 3 19.38 29.32 -29.15
CA VAL A 3 18.07 28.64 -29.30
C VAL A 3 17.96 27.40 -28.41
N ALA A 4 19.00 26.57 -28.33
CA ALA A 4 19.01 25.35 -27.52
C ALA A 4 18.93 25.66 -26.01
N ILE A 5 19.64 26.71 -25.56
CA ILE A 5 19.59 27.16 -24.16
C ILE A 5 18.19 27.67 -23.81
N THR A 6 17.58 28.48 -24.69
CA THR A 6 16.20 28.97 -24.50
C THR A 6 15.20 27.82 -24.43
N LEU A 7 15.28 26.83 -25.33
CA LEU A 7 14.40 25.66 -25.31
C LEU A 7 14.57 24.84 -24.02
N ALA A 8 15.80 24.62 -23.56
CA ALA A 8 16.06 23.93 -22.30
C ALA A 8 15.47 24.69 -21.10
N PHE A 9 15.64 26.01 -21.04
CA PHE A 9 15.08 26.84 -19.98
C PHE A 9 13.55 26.81 -19.96
N LEU A 10 12.90 26.95 -21.13
CA LEU A 10 11.45 26.84 -21.27
C LEU A 10 10.93 25.47 -20.86
N TYR A 11 11.64 24.39 -21.22
CA TYR A 11 11.32 23.04 -20.80
C TYR A 11 11.34 22.89 -19.27
N LEU A 12 12.37 23.41 -18.59
CA LEU A 12 12.47 23.36 -17.13
C LEU A 12 11.33 24.11 -16.43
N ILE A 13 10.95 25.29 -16.94
CA ILE A 13 9.79 26.04 -16.43
C ILE A 13 8.51 25.23 -16.64
N MET A 14 8.30 24.66 -17.83
CA MET A 14 7.14 23.83 -18.14
C MET A 14 7.06 22.62 -17.19
N CYS A 15 8.15 21.87 -17.02
CA CYS A 15 8.22 20.74 -16.10
C CYS A 15 7.87 21.15 -14.67
N ARG A 16 8.45 22.26 -14.18
CA ARG A 16 8.13 22.79 -12.86
C ARG A 16 6.65 23.15 -12.72
N LYS A 17 6.09 23.88 -13.69
CA LYS A 17 4.68 24.31 -13.65
C LYS A 17 3.74 23.09 -13.62
N LEU A 18 3.96 22.13 -14.52
CA LEU A 18 3.15 20.91 -14.59
C LEU A 18 3.29 20.07 -13.32
N ARG A 19 4.50 19.91 -12.77
CA ARG A 19 4.73 19.12 -11.54
C ARG A 19 3.94 19.63 -10.34
N PHE A 20 3.80 20.95 -10.19
CA PHE A 20 3.03 21.54 -9.09
C PHE A 20 1.57 21.84 -9.46
N GLN A 21 1.16 21.66 -10.71
CA GLN A 21 -0.20 21.93 -11.15
C GLN A 21 -1.22 21.09 -10.39
N ARG A 22 -1.00 19.78 -10.29
CA ARG A 22 -1.97 18.87 -9.64
C ARG A 22 -2.20 19.19 -8.17
N ILE A 23 -1.13 19.41 -7.41
CA ILE A 23 -1.28 19.77 -5.99
C ILE A 23 -1.96 21.14 -5.84
N ASN A 24 -1.66 22.11 -6.70
CA ASN A 24 -2.35 23.41 -6.68
C ASN A 24 -3.84 23.29 -7.03
N GLU A 25 -4.20 22.46 -8.01
CA GLU A 25 -5.59 22.17 -8.37
C GLU A 25 -6.32 21.42 -7.25
N MET A 26 -5.65 20.48 -6.58
CA MET A 26 -6.18 19.78 -5.41
C MET A 26 -6.49 20.76 -4.27
N HIS A 27 -5.58 21.67 -3.93
CA HIS A 27 -5.83 22.71 -2.92
C HIS A 27 -6.95 23.69 -3.30
N LYS A 28 -7.15 23.97 -4.59
CA LYS A 28 -8.27 24.79 -5.07
C LYS A 28 -9.60 24.04 -4.95
N LYS A 29 -9.60 22.75 -5.30
CA LYS A 29 -10.79 21.90 -5.22
C LYS A 29 -11.24 21.70 -3.77
N PHE A 30 -10.29 21.44 -2.86
CA PHE A 30 -10.53 21.27 -1.43
C PHE A 30 -10.17 22.55 -0.68
N SER A 31 -10.86 23.65 -1.01
CA SER A 31 -10.53 25.01 -0.56
C SER A 31 -10.63 25.19 0.96
N TYR A 32 -11.38 24.35 1.68
CA TYR A 32 -11.40 24.36 3.15
C TYR A 32 -10.00 24.17 3.75
N ALA A 33 -9.08 23.47 3.06
CA ALA A 33 -7.70 23.33 3.54
C ALA A 33 -6.89 24.63 3.50
N LEU A 34 -7.37 25.67 2.79
CA LEU A 34 -6.76 27.00 2.78
C LEU A 34 -6.98 27.75 4.10
N GLU A 35 -7.99 27.37 4.89
CA GLU A 35 -8.21 27.87 6.25
C GLU A 35 -7.21 27.27 7.26
N GLY A 36 -6.27 26.44 6.78
CA GLY A 36 -5.34 25.70 7.63
C GLY A 36 -6.00 24.51 8.30
N ARG A 37 -5.48 24.10 9.46
CA ARG A 37 -5.91 22.87 10.14
C ARG A 37 -7.38 22.89 10.56
N SER A 38 -7.93 24.07 10.90
CA SER A 38 -9.34 24.19 11.29
C SER A 38 -10.32 23.83 10.18
N GLY A 39 -9.96 24.04 8.91
CA GLY A 39 -10.80 23.68 7.78
C GLY A 39 -10.76 22.20 7.44
N LEU A 40 -9.71 21.46 7.84
CA LEU A 40 -9.57 20.02 7.55
C LEU A 40 -10.65 19.16 8.20
N LYS A 41 -11.30 19.64 9.27
CA LYS A 41 -12.44 18.96 9.90
C LYS A 41 -13.64 18.79 8.95
N GLN A 42 -13.71 19.56 7.86
CA GLN A 42 -14.79 19.52 6.87
C GLN A 42 -14.62 18.36 5.86
N MET A 43 -13.44 17.74 5.80
CA MET A 43 -13.10 16.71 4.81
C MET A 43 -14.07 15.52 4.88
N THR A 44 -14.72 15.21 3.77
CA THR A 44 -15.59 14.01 3.68
C THR A 44 -14.78 12.74 3.41
N LEU A 45 -15.39 11.58 3.60
CA LEU A 45 -14.75 10.31 3.26
C LEU A 45 -14.52 10.19 1.74
N GLU A 46 -15.43 10.71 0.92
CA GLU A 46 -15.26 10.83 -0.53
C GLU A 46 -14.08 11.73 -0.90
N ASP A 47 -13.92 12.89 -0.25
CA ASP A 47 -12.76 13.77 -0.45
C ASP A 47 -11.46 13.04 -0.10
N ALA A 48 -11.44 12.41 1.08
CA ALA A 48 -10.29 11.68 1.60
C ALA A 48 -9.88 10.54 0.65
N TRP A 49 -10.85 9.76 0.16
CA TRP A 49 -10.61 8.72 -0.82
C TRP A 49 -10.10 9.29 -2.14
N GLU A 50 -10.69 10.38 -2.65
CA GLU A 50 -10.28 10.97 -3.93
C GLU A 50 -8.84 11.49 -3.85
N ILE A 51 -8.49 12.19 -2.77
CA ILE A 51 -7.12 12.65 -2.50
C ILE A 51 -6.18 11.45 -2.38
N HIS A 52 -6.50 10.47 -1.54
CA HIS A 52 -5.69 9.27 -1.34
C HIS A 52 -5.42 8.52 -2.65
N LYS A 53 -6.47 8.27 -3.44
CA LYS A 53 -6.38 7.63 -4.76
C LYS A 53 -5.55 8.45 -5.74
N THR A 54 -5.69 9.77 -5.74
CA THR A 54 -4.91 10.67 -6.61
C THR A 54 -3.43 10.59 -6.28
N VAL A 55 -3.08 10.64 -5.00
CA VAL A 55 -1.71 10.51 -4.54
C VAL A 55 -1.13 9.15 -4.94
N MET A 56 -1.91 8.08 -4.75
CA MET A 56 -1.50 6.71 -5.04
C MET A 56 -1.39 6.40 -6.55
N GLU A 57 -2.31 6.86 -7.41
CA GLU A 57 -2.28 6.50 -8.84
C GLU A 57 -1.49 7.49 -9.71
N LEU A 58 -1.39 8.76 -9.31
CA LEU A 58 -0.89 9.85 -10.15
C LEU A 58 0.40 10.49 -9.63
N GLU A 59 0.51 10.76 -8.33
CA GLU A 59 1.65 11.49 -7.77
C GLU A 59 2.82 10.56 -7.43
N PHE A 60 2.59 9.53 -6.60
CA PHE A 60 3.64 8.68 -6.04
C PHE A 60 3.37 7.17 -6.15
N PRO A 61 2.90 6.63 -7.30
CA PRO A 61 2.53 5.21 -7.40
C PRO A 61 3.66 4.24 -7.09
N PHE A 62 4.87 4.57 -7.54
CA PHE A 62 6.06 3.77 -7.24
C PHE A 62 6.36 3.75 -5.73
N MET A 63 6.26 4.90 -5.05
CA MET A 63 6.59 4.98 -3.63
C MET A 63 5.52 4.33 -2.77
N TYR A 64 4.25 4.41 -3.15
CA TYR A 64 3.17 3.69 -2.48
C TYR A 64 3.39 2.18 -2.53
N ASP A 65 3.63 1.64 -3.73
CA ASP A 65 3.89 0.21 -3.92
C ASP A 65 5.13 -0.25 -3.12
N LEU A 66 6.23 0.54 -3.15
CA LEU A 66 7.42 0.26 -2.35
C LEU A 66 7.13 0.34 -0.84
N SER A 67 6.39 1.36 -0.40
CA SER A 67 6.09 1.55 1.02
C SER A 67 5.31 0.37 1.59
N TYR A 68 4.28 -0.13 0.89
CA TYR A 68 3.51 -1.29 1.35
C TYR A 68 4.36 -2.56 1.43
N LYS A 69 5.29 -2.76 0.47
CA LYS A 69 6.27 -3.86 0.56
C LYS A 69 7.13 -3.76 1.81
N MET A 70 7.57 -2.55 2.16
CA MET A 70 8.36 -2.31 3.36
C MET A 70 7.54 -2.44 4.64
N SER A 71 6.27 -2.02 4.64
CA SER A 71 5.33 -2.21 5.75
C SER A 71 5.19 -3.68 6.14
N PHE A 72 5.13 -4.60 5.16
CA PHE A 72 5.07 -6.03 5.48
C PHE A 72 6.31 -6.48 6.26
N LEU A 73 7.51 -6.03 5.87
CA LEU A 73 8.75 -6.39 6.58
C LEU A 73 8.76 -5.90 8.03
N ARG A 74 8.18 -4.73 8.31
CA ARG A 74 8.04 -4.18 9.68
C ARG A 74 7.23 -5.08 10.62
N THR A 75 6.37 -5.95 10.08
CA THR A 75 5.57 -6.85 10.91
C THR A 75 6.30 -8.11 11.37
N TYR A 76 7.43 -8.48 10.74
CA TYR A 76 8.09 -9.76 11.00
C TYR A 76 8.95 -9.79 12.28
N PRO A 77 9.53 -8.67 12.76
CA PRO A 77 10.11 -8.60 14.11
C PRO A 77 9.09 -8.70 15.25
N ILE A 78 7.78 -8.66 14.97
CA ILE A 78 6.72 -8.79 15.98
C ILE A 78 6.37 -10.26 16.16
N ARG A 79 6.70 -10.83 17.33
CA ARG A 79 6.59 -12.28 17.57
C ARG A 79 5.17 -12.84 17.49
N SER A 80 4.13 -12.10 17.89
CA SER A 80 2.73 -12.51 17.74
C SER A 80 2.38 -12.71 16.26
N ILE A 81 2.74 -11.73 15.43
CA ILE A 81 2.46 -11.71 14.00
C ILE A 81 3.27 -12.78 13.26
N SER A 82 4.58 -12.85 13.48
CA SER A 82 5.45 -13.84 12.81
C SER A 82 5.02 -15.28 13.09
N LYS A 83 4.71 -15.61 14.35
CA LYS A 83 4.20 -16.94 14.74
C LYS A 83 2.93 -17.30 14.00
N LEU A 84 1.99 -16.36 13.88
CA LEU A 84 0.77 -16.58 13.10
C LEU A 84 1.10 -16.82 11.63
N LEU A 85 1.97 -15.99 11.03
CA LEU A 85 2.32 -16.10 9.62
C LEU A 85 3.03 -17.42 9.28
N VAL A 86 3.93 -17.89 10.16
CA VAL A 86 4.55 -19.22 10.06
C VAL A 86 3.50 -20.32 10.20
N HIS A 87 2.63 -20.24 11.21
CA HIS A 87 1.58 -21.23 11.45
C HIS A 87 0.64 -21.39 10.24
N THR A 88 0.27 -20.29 9.58
CA THR A 88 -0.56 -20.37 8.35
C THR A 88 0.18 -20.96 7.14
N GLY A 89 1.52 -20.94 7.15
CA GLY A 89 2.39 -21.53 6.14
C GLY A 89 2.37 -20.86 4.76
N ASN A 90 1.54 -19.82 4.54
CA ASN A 90 1.37 -19.23 3.21
C ASN A 90 2.48 -18.27 2.82
N LEU A 91 3.09 -17.56 3.78
CA LEU A 91 4.27 -16.72 3.55
C LEU A 91 5.58 -17.48 3.72
N TYR A 92 5.55 -18.58 4.47
CA TYR A 92 6.70 -19.46 4.70
C TYR A 92 6.98 -20.38 3.50
N CYS A 93 5.93 -20.86 2.82
CA CYS A 93 6.08 -21.83 1.73
C CYS A 93 6.47 -21.13 0.40
N PRO A 94 7.61 -21.49 -0.23
CA PRO A 94 8.10 -20.82 -1.45
C PRO A 94 7.14 -20.86 -2.65
N THR A 95 6.25 -21.86 -2.71
CA THR A 95 5.26 -22.02 -3.78
C THR A 95 3.97 -21.26 -3.52
N LYS A 96 3.76 -20.75 -2.30
CA LYS A 96 2.54 -20.03 -1.88
C LYS A 96 2.77 -18.54 -1.64
N VAL A 97 4.00 -18.13 -1.31
CA VAL A 97 4.35 -16.75 -0.93
C VAL A 97 3.92 -15.72 -1.98
N ALA A 98 4.16 -16.00 -3.27
CA ALA A 98 3.80 -15.10 -4.36
C ALA A 98 2.29 -14.93 -4.48
N LYS A 99 1.52 -16.02 -4.41
CA LYS A 99 0.05 -15.93 -4.42
C LYS A 99 -0.45 -15.17 -3.20
N ARG A 100 0.06 -15.46 -2.00
CA ARG A 100 -0.36 -14.81 -0.76
C ARG A 100 -0.10 -13.31 -0.79
N TYR A 101 1.03 -12.89 -1.33
CA TYR A 101 1.36 -11.49 -1.55
C TYR A 101 0.37 -10.85 -2.53
N VAL A 102 0.13 -11.47 -3.70
CA VAL A 102 -0.83 -10.96 -4.68
C VAL A 102 -2.23 -10.85 -4.07
N ASP A 103 -2.70 -11.87 -3.33
CA ASP A 103 -3.99 -11.84 -2.65
C ASP A 103 -4.13 -10.64 -1.71
N THR A 104 -3.09 -10.32 -0.91
CA THR A 104 -3.11 -9.11 -0.07
C THR A 104 -3.22 -7.85 -0.93
N THR A 105 -2.38 -7.72 -1.96
CA THR A 105 -2.36 -6.51 -2.79
C THR A 105 -3.67 -6.30 -3.52
N VAL A 106 -4.30 -7.36 -4.03
CA VAL A 106 -5.60 -7.29 -4.69
C VAL A 106 -6.65 -6.82 -3.71
N LEU A 107 -6.76 -7.49 -2.56
CA LEU A 107 -7.74 -7.18 -1.52
C LEU A 107 -7.64 -5.74 -1.03
N MET A 108 -6.42 -5.26 -0.77
CA MET A 108 -6.19 -3.87 -0.35
C MET A 108 -6.61 -2.88 -1.44
N ASN A 109 -6.24 -3.15 -2.69
CA ASN A 109 -6.55 -2.23 -3.79
C ASN A 109 -8.06 -2.20 -4.11
N GLU A 110 -8.85 -3.22 -3.75
CA GLU A 110 -10.31 -3.20 -3.89
C GLU A 110 -10.97 -2.06 -3.11
N PHE A 111 -10.50 -1.73 -1.91
CA PHE A 111 -11.07 -0.62 -1.13
C PHE A 111 -10.29 0.69 -1.25
N MET A 112 -9.02 0.66 -1.68
CA MET A 112 -8.23 1.89 -1.90
C MET A 112 -8.50 2.56 -3.24
N LEU A 113 -8.79 1.80 -4.31
CA LEU A 113 -8.94 2.33 -5.67
C LEU A 113 -10.36 2.68 -6.07
N PHE A 114 -11.35 2.16 -5.34
CA PHE A 114 -12.77 2.28 -5.69
C PHE A 114 -13.53 3.07 -4.63
N PRO A 115 -14.61 3.79 -5.01
CA PRO A 115 -15.32 4.66 -4.07
C PRO A 115 -15.72 3.92 -2.80
N PRO A 116 -15.63 4.53 -1.60
CA PRO A 116 -15.85 3.87 -0.31
C PRO A 116 -17.21 3.15 -0.21
N ASN A 117 -18.25 3.76 -0.76
CA ASN A 117 -19.62 3.22 -0.74
C ASN A 117 -19.95 2.27 -1.92
N SER A 118 -18.97 1.98 -2.78
CA SER A 118 -19.17 1.05 -3.90
C SER A 118 -19.25 -0.40 -3.42
N GLU A 119 -20.08 -1.21 -4.09
CA GLU A 119 -20.13 -2.67 -3.86
C GLU A 119 -18.72 -3.27 -3.90
N ARG A 120 -17.87 -2.77 -4.79
CA ARG A 120 -16.51 -3.25 -5.00
C ARG A 120 -15.59 -3.04 -3.80
N ALA A 121 -15.56 -1.83 -3.24
CA ALA A 121 -14.79 -1.53 -2.04
C ALA A 121 -15.29 -2.34 -0.84
N ASN A 122 -16.61 -2.38 -0.67
CA ASN A 122 -17.25 -3.10 0.44
C ASN A 122 -17.03 -4.61 0.37
N SER A 123 -17.02 -5.20 -0.83
CA SER A 123 -16.68 -6.61 -1.03
C SER A 123 -15.23 -6.90 -0.67
N GLY A 124 -14.30 -6.00 -0.99
CA GLY A 124 -12.91 -6.10 -0.55
C GLY A 124 -12.78 -6.13 0.98
N ILE A 125 -13.43 -5.18 1.66
CA ILE A 125 -13.43 -5.08 3.13
C ILE A 125 -14.09 -6.30 3.76
N SER A 126 -15.26 -6.72 3.27
CA SER A 126 -15.98 -7.88 3.81
C SER A 126 -15.14 -9.16 3.69
N ARG A 127 -14.49 -9.37 2.53
CA ARG A 127 -13.59 -10.51 2.33
C ARG A 127 -12.39 -10.47 3.28
N MET A 128 -11.82 -9.29 3.49
CA MET A 128 -10.73 -9.08 4.44
C MET A 128 -11.15 -9.42 5.88
N ASN A 129 -12.32 -8.94 6.30
CA ASN A 129 -12.86 -9.20 7.63
C ASN A 129 -13.10 -10.69 7.86
N TYR A 130 -13.68 -11.40 6.88
CA TYR A 130 -13.82 -12.86 6.97
C TYR A 130 -12.47 -13.54 7.25
N MET A 131 -11.42 -13.17 6.51
CA MET A 131 -10.10 -13.78 6.67
C MET A 131 -9.45 -13.47 8.03
N HIS A 132 -9.55 -12.23 8.51
CA HIS A 132 -8.98 -11.84 9.81
C HIS A 132 -9.78 -12.37 11.00
N ASN A 133 -11.11 -12.40 10.90
CA ASN A 133 -12.00 -12.82 12.00
C ASN A 133 -11.77 -14.26 12.46
N VAL A 134 -11.31 -15.14 11.57
CA VAL A 134 -10.90 -16.51 11.92
C VAL A 134 -9.80 -16.50 12.99
N TYR A 135 -8.81 -15.64 12.84
CA TYR A 135 -7.65 -15.57 13.75
C TYR A 135 -7.92 -14.70 14.98
N ARG A 136 -8.69 -13.62 14.83
CA ARG A 136 -9.15 -12.79 15.96
C ARG A 136 -10.00 -13.58 16.94
N LYS A 137 -11.01 -14.34 16.46
CA LYS A 137 -11.84 -15.22 17.30
C LYS A 137 -11.03 -16.31 18.00
N SER A 138 -9.93 -16.74 17.39
CA SER A 138 -9.00 -17.73 17.95
C SER A 138 -7.93 -17.10 18.86
N ARG A 139 -7.97 -15.77 19.09
CA ARG A 139 -6.99 -15.00 19.87
C ARG A 139 -5.54 -15.12 19.38
N LEU A 140 -5.35 -15.48 18.11
CA LEU A 140 -4.02 -15.56 17.48
C LEU A 140 -3.60 -14.24 16.84
N LEU A 141 -4.53 -13.30 16.71
CA LEU A 141 -4.31 -11.96 16.18
C LEU A 141 -4.97 -10.98 17.15
N THR A 142 -4.17 -10.19 17.85
CA THR A 142 -4.67 -9.25 18.87
C THR A 142 -5.19 -7.97 18.24
N ASP A 143 -5.99 -7.21 18.99
CA ASP A 143 -6.46 -5.89 18.53
C ASP A 143 -5.31 -4.89 18.41
N ASP A 144 -4.28 -5.00 19.26
CA ASP A 144 -3.06 -4.19 19.18
C ASP A 144 -2.27 -4.52 17.91
N ASP A 145 -2.15 -5.80 17.53
CA ASP A 145 -1.54 -6.22 16.25
C ASP A 145 -2.33 -5.64 15.06
N MET A 146 -3.67 -5.69 15.12
CA MET A 146 -4.55 -5.14 14.07
C MET A 146 -4.39 -3.63 13.93
N LEU A 147 -4.35 -2.91 15.05
CA LEU A 147 -4.13 -1.46 15.06
C LEU A 147 -2.73 -1.10 14.54
N TYR A 148 -1.72 -1.88 14.88
CA TYR A 148 -0.35 -1.69 14.39
C TYR A 148 -0.27 -1.86 12.88
N VAL A 149 -0.82 -2.95 12.33
CA VAL A 149 -0.83 -3.16 10.87
C VAL A 149 -1.66 -2.09 10.15
N LEU A 150 -2.78 -1.65 10.72
CA LEU A 150 -3.56 -0.53 10.19
C LEU A 150 -2.71 0.76 10.16
N ALA A 151 -1.98 1.04 11.24
CA ALA A 151 -1.10 2.20 11.34
C ALA A 151 -0.04 2.19 10.25
N LEU A 152 0.65 1.06 10.03
CA LEU A 152 1.66 0.94 8.98
C LEU A 152 1.11 1.29 7.59
N PHE A 153 -0.05 0.75 7.21
CA PHE A 153 -0.64 1.07 5.90
C PHE A 153 -1.08 2.53 5.78
N ALA A 154 -1.46 3.17 6.89
CA ALA A 154 -1.79 4.59 6.89
C ALA A 154 -0.55 5.48 6.77
N VAL A 155 0.49 5.22 7.57
CA VAL A 155 1.58 6.17 7.82
C VAL A 155 2.81 5.94 6.96
N ASP A 156 3.09 4.69 6.56
CA ASP A 156 4.30 4.35 5.81
C ASP A 156 4.38 5.06 4.45
N PRO A 157 3.30 5.16 3.65
CA PRO A 157 3.36 5.92 2.40
C PRO A 157 3.84 7.36 2.63
N CYS A 158 3.38 8.02 3.70
CA CYS A 158 3.82 9.37 4.04
C CYS A 158 5.29 9.41 4.44
N TYR A 159 5.74 8.47 5.28
CA TYR A 159 7.12 8.38 5.71
C TYR A 159 8.07 8.25 4.51
N TRP A 160 7.80 7.29 3.61
CA TRP A 160 8.65 7.00 2.45
C TRP A 160 8.60 8.12 1.41
N VAL A 161 7.42 8.70 1.14
CA VAL A 161 7.29 9.86 0.24
C VAL A 161 8.09 11.05 0.78
N ASN A 162 7.94 11.39 2.07
CA ASN A 162 8.62 12.54 2.65
C ASN A 162 10.15 12.40 2.64
N ARG A 163 10.65 11.16 2.71
CA ARG A 163 12.08 10.85 2.70
C ARG A 163 12.66 10.79 1.28
N LEU A 164 11.97 10.15 0.33
CA LEU A 164 12.57 9.73 -0.96
C LEU A 164 11.95 10.37 -2.21
N GLU A 165 10.80 11.05 -2.10
CA GLU A 165 10.13 11.65 -3.26
C GLU A 165 10.45 13.13 -3.47
N TRP A 166 10.08 13.62 -4.67
CA TRP A 166 10.40 14.97 -5.14
C TRP A 166 9.73 16.09 -4.33
N ARG A 167 8.68 15.79 -3.56
CA ARG A 167 8.06 16.67 -2.56
C ARG A 167 7.57 15.86 -1.37
N LYS A 168 7.30 16.56 -0.27
CA LYS A 168 6.59 16.00 0.90
C LYS A 168 5.08 15.97 0.64
N LEU A 169 4.37 15.11 1.37
CA LEU A 169 2.93 15.18 1.47
C LEU A 169 2.49 16.43 2.25
N THR A 170 1.38 17.01 1.84
CA THR A 170 0.76 18.15 2.53
C THR A 170 -0.11 17.66 3.69
N ASP A 171 -0.47 18.58 4.59
CA ASP A 171 -1.40 18.27 5.68
C ASP A 171 -2.79 17.87 5.17
N LEU A 172 -3.22 18.39 4.01
CA LEU A 172 -4.43 17.94 3.31
C LEU A 172 -4.31 16.45 2.94
N GLU A 173 -3.20 16.04 2.31
CA GLU A 173 -2.98 14.64 1.92
C GLU A 173 -2.87 13.71 3.13
N ARG A 174 -2.20 14.14 4.20
CA ARG A 174 -2.09 13.38 5.47
C ARG A 174 -3.44 13.26 6.19
N CYS A 175 -4.24 14.33 6.19
CA CYS A 175 -5.61 14.30 6.74
C CYS A 175 -6.49 13.31 5.97
N ALA A 176 -6.39 13.29 4.64
CA ALA A 176 -7.09 12.35 3.79
C ALA A 176 -6.70 10.90 4.08
N MET A 177 -5.40 10.62 4.20
CA MET A 177 -4.93 9.30 4.63
C MET A 177 -5.51 8.91 5.99
N GLY A 178 -5.43 9.80 6.98
CA GLY A 178 -5.93 9.52 8.33
C GLY A 178 -7.43 9.25 8.35
N LEU A 179 -8.24 10.07 7.68
CA LEU A 179 -9.68 9.87 7.61
C LEU A 179 -10.05 8.58 6.85
N PHE A 180 -9.40 8.32 5.71
CA PHE A 180 -9.62 7.10 4.95
C PHE A 180 -9.31 5.85 5.77
N TRP A 181 -8.14 5.79 6.41
CA TRP A 181 -7.74 4.62 7.20
C TRP A 181 -8.48 4.50 8.54
N HIS A 182 -8.95 5.60 9.13
CA HIS A 182 -9.91 5.56 10.23
C HIS A 182 -11.19 4.82 9.81
N SER A 183 -11.74 5.15 8.64
CA SER A 183 -12.94 4.48 8.11
C SER A 183 -12.71 2.98 7.91
N ILE A 184 -11.54 2.59 7.39
CA ILE A 184 -11.19 1.17 7.24
C ILE A 184 -11.10 0.47 8.60
N GLY A 185 -10.40 1.07 9.57
CA GLY A 185 -10.27 0.49 10.91
C GLY A 185 -11.62 0.31 11.62
N MET A 186 -12.54 1.27 11.45
CA MET A 186 -13.92 1.15 11.93
C MET A 186 -14.66 -0.02 11.29
N HIS A 187 -14.59 -0.19 9.97
CA HIS A 187 -15.22 -1.33 9.29
C HIS A 187 -14.57 -2.68 9.59
N MET A 188 -13.32 -2.67 10.09
CA MET A 188 -12.62 -3.86 10.57
C MET A 188 -12.88 -4.13 12.06
N ASP A 189 -13.73 -3.35 12.72
CA ASP A 189 -13.97 -3.42 14.16
C ASP A 189 -12.66 -3.37 14.98
N ILE A 190 -11.72 -2.50 14.59
CA ILE A 190 -10.45 -2.30 15.30
C ILE A 190 -10.68 -1.27 16.42
N PRO A 191 -10.45 -1.63 17.70
CA PRO A 191 -10.44 -0.67 18.79
C PRO A 191 -9.32 0.36 18.64
N PHE A 192 -9.62 1.62 18.96
CA PHE A 192 -8.66 2.73 18.90
C PHE A 192 -8.26 3.25 20.29
N ASP A 193 -8.63 2.55 21.36
CA ASP A 193 -8.40 2.93 22.76
C ASP A 193 -6.93 3.10 23.14
N LYS A 194 -6.01 2.52 22.37
CA LYS A 194 -4.56 2.74 22.49
C LYS A 194 -4.09 4.09 21.97
N LEU A 195 -4.91 4.76 21.16
CA LEU A 195 -4.62 6.12 20.70
C LEU A 195 -5.08 7.12 21.75
N ARG A 196 -4.31 8.20 21.92
CA ARG A 196 -4.54 9.22 22.95
C ARG A 196 -5.97 9.76 22.95
N SER A 197 -6.55 10.04 21.78
CA SER A 197 -7.92 10.56 21.67
C SER A 197 -8.95 9.47 21.35
N GLY A 198 -8.54 8.20 21.31
CA GLY A 198 -9.40 7.10 20.90
C GLY A 198 -10.35 6.60 21.97
N TYR A 199 -9.98 6.73 23.25
CA TYR A 199 -10.90 6.45 24.36
C TYR A 199 -12.14 7.36 24.33
N THR A 200 -11.94 8.65 24.09
CA THR A 200 -13.00 9.67 24.01
C THR A 200 -13.59 9.82 22.61
N LYS A 201 -13.01 9.15 21.60
CA LYS A 201 -13.34 9.31 20.17
C LYS A 201 -13.39 10.78 19.74
N SER A 202 -12.48 11.59 20.27
CA SER A 202 -12.54 13.06 20.21
C SER A 202 -11.44 13.67 19.34
N TRP A 203 -11.04 12.99 18.27
CA TRP A 203 -10.13 13.59 17.29
C TRP A 203 -10.78 14.79 16.60
N ARG A 204 -9.98 15.82 16.33
CA ARG A 204 -10.44 17.05 15.68
C ARG A 204 -10.59 16.91 14.17
N ASP A 205 -9.72 16.11 13.57
CA ASP A 205 -9.58 15.94 12.13
C ASP A 205 -8.84 14.62 11.84
N GLY A 206 -8.83 14.22 10.56
CA GLY A 206 -8.11 13.02 10.12
C GLY A 206 -6.59 13.15 10.31
N LEU A 207 -6.07 14.38 10.32
CA LEU A 207 -4.65 14.63 10.54
C LEU A 207 -4.22 14.27 11.96
N GLN A 208 -5.04 14.56 12.97
CA GLN A 208 -4.76 14.17 14.35
C GLN A 208 -4.78 12.66 14.51
N PHE A 209 -5.77 11.98 13.91
CA PHE A 209 -5.80 10.52 13.91
C PHE A 209 -4.56 9.92 13.25
N PHE A 210 -4.13 10.49 12.11
CA PHE A 210 -2.90 10.10 11.42
C PHE A 210 -1.65 10.29 12.32
N GLU A 211 -1.53 11.43 12.98
CA GLU A 211 -0.41 11.74 13.88
C GLU A 211 -0.38 10.78 15.08
N GLU A 212 -1.53 10.46 15.66
CA GLU A 212 -1.63 9.50 16.77
C GLU A 212 -1.33 8.06 16.32
N LEU A 213 -1.73 7.64 15.12
CA LEU A 213 -1.32 6.35 14.54
C LEU A 213 0.19 6.27 14.33
N GLN A 214 0.81 7.35 13.86
CA GLN A 214 2.26 7.40 13.66
C GLN A 214 2.99 7.24 14.99
N GLN A 215 2.57 7.99 16.01
CA GLN A 215 3.14 7.87 17.35
C GLN A 215 2.94 6.45 17.92
N PHE A 216 1.74 5.89 17.80
CA PHE A 216 1.44 4.53 18.25
C PHE A 216 2.33 3.49 17.57
N ALA A 217 2.50 3.56 16.25
CA ALA A 217 3.35 2.61 15.53
C ALA A 217 4.81 2.68 16.02
N ASP A 218 5.36 3.88 16.20
CA ASP A 218 6.74 4.05 16.68
C ASP A 218 6.94 3.49 18.09
N GLU A 219 5.98 3.71 18.99
CA GLU A 219 5.97 3.19 20.36
C GLU A 219 5.77 1.67 20.40
N TYR A 220 4.85 1.16 19.58
CA TYR A 220 4.57 -0.26 19.48
C TYR A 220 5.81 -1.03 19.01
N GLU A 221 6.56 -0.52 18.04
CA GLU A 221 7.82 -1.13 17.58
C GLU A 221 8.92 -1.08 18.62
N LEU A 222 9.05 0.03 19.35
CA LEU A 222 10.04 0.15 20.42
C LEU A 222 9.85 -0.92 21.51
N VAL A 223 8.61 -1.29 21.78
CA VAL A 223 8.27 -2.27 22.83
C VAL A 223 8.27 -3.70 22.30
N ASN A 224 7.80 -3.93 21.07
CA ASN A 224 7.48 -5.28 20.60
C ASN A 224 8.47 -5.86 19.57
N TYR A 225 9.40 -5.07 19.02
CA TYR A 225 10.44 -5.63 18.17
C TYR A 225 11.34 -6.56 18.97
N ASP A 226 11.32 -7.84 18.60
CA ASP A 226 12.08 -8.90 19.23
C ASP A 226 12.82 -9.68 18.13
N PRO A 227 14.16 -9.58 18.02
CA PRO A 227 14.91 -10.36 17.05
C PRO A 227 14.77 -11.87 17.27
N HIS A 228 14.27 -12.60 16.28
CA HIS A 228 14.05 -14.04 16.37
C HIS A 228 14.06 -14.73 14.99
N ASP A 229 14.37 -16.03 14.99
CA ASP A 229 14.63 -16.80 13.77
C ASP A 229 13.41 -16.91 12.85
N GLU A 230 12.20 -17.08 13.40
CA GLU A 230 11.00 -17.18 12.57
C GLU A 230 10.70 -15.88 11.80
N GLY A 231 10.92 -14.72 12.45
CA GLY A 231 10.77 -13.41 11.83
C GLY A 231 11.80 -13.19 10.73
N LYS A 232 13.06 -13.57 10.99
CA LYS A 232 14.13 -13.54 9.99
C LYS A 232 13.81 -14.43 8.80
N GLU A 233 13.38 -15.67 9.02
CA GLU A 233 13.10 -16.60 7.92
C GLU A 233 11.94 -16.09 7.04
N LEU A 234 10.87 -15.55 7.64
CA LEU A 234 9.79 -14.91 6.87
C LEU A 234 10.30 -13.76 6.00
N ALA A 235 11.19 -12.92 6.54
CA ALA A 235 11.80 -11.85 5.77
C ALA A 235 12.63 -12.42 4.62
N ASP A 236 13.51 -13.39 4.87
CA ASP A 236 14.34 -14.02 3.84
C ASP A 236 13.49 -14.59 2.68
N ARG A 237 12.36 -15.27 2.97
CA ARG A 237 11.44 -15.79 1.93
C ARG A 237 10.82 -14.70 1.07
N ILE A 238 10.46 -13.57 1.66
CA ILE A 238 9.91 -12.43 0.91
C ILE A 238 11.00 -11.78 0.07
N MET A 239 12.21 -11.68 0.60
CA MET A 239 13.36 -11.15 -0.15
C MET A 239 13.69 -12.06 -1.34
N GLU A 240 13.70 -13.38 -1.17
CA GLU A 240 13.84 -14.36 -2.26
C GLU A 240 12.74 -14.18 -3.33
N MET A 241 11.50 -13.93 -2.92
CA MET A 241 10.40 -13.66 -3.85
C MET A 241 10.62 -12.36 -4.63
N VAL A 242 11.02 -11.27 -3.96
CA VAL A 242 11.30 -9.97 -4.59
C VAL A 242 12.48 -10.06 -5.55
N LEU A 243 13.52 -10.80 -5.17
CA LEU A 243 14.74 -10.99 -5.97
C LEU A 243 14.61 -12.04 -7.07
N ARG A 244 13.45 -12.69 -7.20
CA ARG A 244 13.24 -13.69 -8.25
C ARG A 244 13.45 -13.13 -9.65
N ASP A 245 13.12 -11.85 -9.86
CA ASP A 245 13.29 -11.13 -11.13
C ASP A 245 14.73 -10.61 -11.34
N VAL A 246 15.64 -10.84 -10.39
CA VAL A 246 17.05 -10.46 -10.45
C VAL A 246 17.92 -11.70 -10.68
N PRO A 247 18.87 -11.69 -11.64
CA PRO A 247 19.81 -12.79 -11.83
C PRO A 247 20.54 -13.17 -10.54
N THR A 248 20.70 -14.48 -10.29
CA THR A 248 21.24 -15.01 -9.02
C THR A 248 22.64 -14.49 -8.68
N PHE A 249 23.48 -14.24 -9.69
CA PHE A 249 24.82 -13.67 -9.48
C PHE A 249 24.80 -12.23 -8.92
N LEU A 250 23.68 -11.51 -9.04
CA LEU A 250 23.49 -10.18 -8.46
C LEU A 250 22.86 -10.22 -7.07
N TRP A 251 22.46 -11.37 -6.53
CA TRP A 251 21.73 -11.43 -5.26
C TRP A 251 22.54 -10.87 -4.08
N GLY A 252 23.86 -11.09 -4.03
CA GLY A 252 24.71 -10.51 -3.00
C GLY A 252 24.73 -8.97 -3.04
N LEU A 253 24.77 -8.39 -4.24
CA LEU A 253 24.65 -6.95 -4.45
C LEU A 253 23.27 -6.45 -4.01
N SER A 254 22.22 -7.14 -4.43
CA SER A 254 20.84 -6.79 -4.09
C SER A 254 20.58 -6.84 -2.58
N GLY A 255 21.14 -7.82 -1.87
CA GLY A 255 21.06 -7.89 -0.40
C GLY A 255 21.66 -6.66 0.28
N GLN A 256 22.82 -6.18 -0.18
CA GLN A 256 23.44 -4.96 0.33
C GLN A 256 22.61 -3.70 0.06
N VAL A 257 22.06 -3.60 -1.16
CA VAL A 257 21.15 -2.50 -1.53
C VAL A 257 19.90 -2.51 -0.64
N LEU A 258 19.31 -3.68 -0.42
CA LEU A 258 18.13 -3.80 0.42
C LEU A 258 18.43 -3.42 1.87
N ASN A 259 19.53 -3.88 2.45
CA ASN A 259 19.94 -3.49 3.79
C ASN A 259 20.18 -1.97 3.89
N ALA A 260 20.69 -1.33 2.84
CA ALA A 260 20.84 0.14 2.77
C ALA A 260 19.52 0.90 2.66
N VAL A 261 18.46 0.26 2.14
CA VAL A 261 17.12 0.85 2.08
C VAL A 261 16.40 0.71 3.42
N LEU A 262 16.49 -0.46 4.05
CA LEU A 262 15.86 -0.74 5.34
C LEU A 262 16.40 0.18 6.44
N GLU A 263 15.55 0.54 7.38
CA GLU A 263 15.98 1.30 8.55
C GLU A 263 16.76 0.46 9.54
N LYS A 264 17.62 1.12 10.33
CA LYS A 264 18.44 0.42 11.33
C LYS A 264 17.59 -0.41 12.30
N ARG A 265 16.53 0.17 12.86
CA ARG A 265 15.65 -0.55 13.81
C ARG A 265 15.04 -1.81 13.19
N LEU A 266 14.58 -1.71 11.95
CA LEU A 266 14.03 -2.85 11.22
C LEU A 266 15.10 -3.90 10.92
N ARG A 267 16.31 -3.48 10.50
CA ARG A 267 17.43 -4.41 10.29
C ARG A 267 17.79 -5.15 11.57
N ASP A 268 17.92 -4.43 12.68
CA ASP A 268 18.23 -5.00 13.99
C ASP A 268 17.16 -6.04 14.38
N GLY A 269 15.87 -5.69 14.21
CA GLY A 269 14.73 -6.58 14.46
C GLY A 269 14.68 -7.82 13.55
N LEU A 270 15.18 -7.72 12.32
CA LEU A 270 15.28 -8.82 11.36
C LEU A 270 16.61 -9.56 11.40
N MET A 271 17.52 -9.19 12.30
CA MET A 271 18.88 -9.75 12.38
C MET A 271 19.66 -9.61 11.06
N TYR A 272 19.42 -8.53 10.31
CA TYR A 272 20.13 -8.22 9.07
C TYR A 272 21.38 -7.38 9.34
N PRO A 273 22.49 -7.66 8.63
CA PRO A 273 23.72 -6.91 8.84
C PRO A 273 23.58 -5.47 8.35
N ASP A 274 24.33 -4.57 8.98
CA ASP A 274 24.45 -3.21 8.48
C ASP A 274 25.07 -3.19 7.08
N PRO A 275 24.55 -2.34 6.17
CA PRO A 275 25.09 -2.19 4.83
C PRO A 275 26.49 -1.57 4.89
N SER A 276 27.33 -1.86 3.90
CA SER A 276 28.59 -1.11 3.76
C SER A 276 28.30 0.39 3.54
N ARG A 277 29.20 1.25 4.03
CA ARG A 277 29.06 2.71 3.84
C ARG A 277 29.01 3.11 2.36
N VAL A 278 29.67 2.34 1.49
CA VAL A 278 29.66 2.56 0.04
C VAL A 278 28.26 2.27 -0.52
N TYR A 279 27.64 1.16 -0.13
CA TYR A 279 26.27 0.84 -0.58
C TYR A 279 25.24 1.82 -0.04
N GLN A 280 25.38 2.25 1.22
CA GLN A 280 24.52 3.30 1.77
C GLN A 280 24.64 4.58 0.94
N TRP A 281 25.86 5.03 0.63
CA TRP A 281 26.09 6.21 -0.20
C TRP A 281 25.53 6.05 -1.62
N ILE A 282 25.68 4.88 -2.26
CA ILE A 282 25.12 4.60 -3.59
C ILE A 282 23.59 4.72 -3.53
N VAL A 283 22.95 4.12 -2.54
CA VAL A 283 21.48 4.15 -2.39
C VAL A 283 21.00 5.57 -2.13
N ASP A 284 21.62 6.29 -1.19
CA ASP A 284 21.25 7.67 -0.86
C ASP A 284 21.44 8.62 -2.06
N THR A 285 22.54 8.46 -2.79
CA THR A 285 22.83 9.22 -4.02
C THR A 285 21.84 8.87 -5.12
N THR A 286 21.47 7.60 -5.27
CA THR A 286 20.47 7.15 -6.25
C THR A 286 19.12 7.80 -5.98
N TRP A 287 18.65 7.77 -4.73
CA TRP A 287 17.40 8.41 -4.34
C TRP A 287 17.44 9.93 -4.50
N SER A 288 18.52 10.58 -4.08
CA SER A 288 18.71 12.03 -4.22
C SER A 288 18.71 12.47 -5.68
N THR A 289 19.37 11.69 -6.54
CA THR A 289 19.42 11.91 -7.99
C THR A 289 18.05 11.73 -8.61
N ARG A 290 17.34 10.64 -8.29
CA ARG A 290 15.96 10.39 -8.72
C ARG A 290 15.05 11.54 -8.31
N ARG A 291 15.15 11.99 -7.06
CA ARG A 291 14.38 13.13 -6.52
C ARG A 291 14.60 14.39 -7.35
N PHE A 292 15.85 14.71 -7.66
CA PHE A 292 16.21 15.86 -8.49
C PHE A 292 15.64 15.76 -9.91
N ILE A 293 15.85 14.60 -10.58
CA ILE A 293 15.35 14.33 -11.93
C ILE A 293 13.82 14.42 -11.96
N LEU A 294 13.13 13.82 -11.00
CA LEU A 294 11.67 13.84 -10.93
C LEU A 294 11.14 15.27 -10.74
N ARG A 295 11.78 16.05 -9.87
CA ARG A 295 11.35 17.42 -9.56
C ARG A 295 11.55 18.40 -10.71
N HIS A 296 12.64 18.25 -11.47
CA HIS A 296 13.11 19.29 -12.38
C HIS A 296 13.13 18.90 -13.86
N LEU A 297 13.33 17.61 -14.17
CA LEU A 297 13.65 17.17 -15.53
C LEU A 297 12.59 16.27 -16.17
N THR A 298 11.52 15.93 -15.45
CA THR A 298 10.48 15.05 -15.97
C THR A 298 9.09 15.64 -15.74
N PRO A 299 8.21 15.63 -16.74
CA PRO A 299 6.82 16.01 -16.53
C PRO A 299 6.12 15.03 -15.58
N PRO A 300 5.06 15.46 -14.88
CA PRO A 300 4.25 14.56 -14.07
C PRO A 300 3.57 13.51 -14.96
N ARG A 301 3.13 12.41 -14.35
CA ARG A 301 2.23 11.46 -15.01
C ARG A 301 0.97 12.20 -15.47
N PRO A 302 0.50 12.06 -16.71
CA PRO A 302 -0.73 12.70 -17.15
C PRO A 302 -1.96 12.02 -16.54
N ASP A 303 -3.04 12.78 -16.33
CA ASP A 303 -4.28 12.26 -15.73
C ASP A 303 -4.96 11.19 -16.60
N SER A 304 -4.65 11.14 -17.90
CA SER A 304 -5.12 10.10 -18.81
C SER A 304 -4.41 8.75 -18.64
N ARG A 305 -3.32 8.68 -17.86
CA ARG A 305 -2.53 7.45 -17.64
C ARG A 305 -2.21 7.19 -16.17
N PRO A 306 -3.23 7.10 -15.28
CA PRO A 306 -3.03 6.70 -13.89
C PRO A 306 -2.38 5.32 -13.82
N TYR A 307 -1.55 5.11 -12.80
CA TYR A 307 -1.01 3.79 -12.52
C TYR A 307 -2.09 2.91 -11.88
N ARG A 308 -2.70 2.02 -12.67
CA ARG A 308 -3.78 1.13 -12.22
C ARG A 308 -3.27 -0.29 -12.03
N ILE A 309 -3.53 -0.85 -10.85
CA ILE A 309 -3.20 -2.23 -10.52
C ILE A 309 -4.37 -3.17 -10.88
N LEU A 310 -5.61 -2.70 -10.74
CA LEU A 310 -6.83 -3.47 -10.97
C LEU A 310 -7.63 -2.91 -12.15
N SER A 311 -8.35 -3.79 -12.85
CA SER A 311 -9.29 -3.39 -13.90
C SER A 311 -10.41 -2.54 -13.32
N SER A 312 -10.96 -1.58 -14.07
CA SER A 312 -12.08 -0.74 -13.58
C SER A 312 -13.39 -1.52 -13.44
N GLY A 313 -13.59 -2.55 -14.27
CA GLY A 313 -14.77 -3.41 -14.26
C GLY A 313 -14.43 -4.87 -14.52
N LYS A 314 -15.48 -5.68 -14.66
CA LYS A 314 -15.40 -7.11 -15.00
C LYS A 314 -15.04 -7.29 -16.48
N ASN A 315 -14.29 -8.34 -16.79
CA ASN A 315 -13.94 -8.75 -18.14
C ASN A 315 -15.08 -9.57 -18.81
N SER A 316 -14.84 -10.11 -20.00
CA SER A 316 -15.80 -10.95 -20.73
C SER A 316 -16.26 -12.18 -19.96
N ASN A 317 -15.47 -12.65 -18.98
CA ASN A 317 -15.76 -13.81 -18.15
C ASN A 317 -16.47 -13.42 -16.84
N GLY A 318 -16.92 -12.16 -16.70
CA GLY A 318 -17.60 -11.68 -15.52
C GLY A 318 -16.69 -11.52 -14.29
N ARG A 319 -15.37 -11.45 -14.48
CA ARG A 319 -14.36 -11.41 -13.40
C ARG A 319 -13.50 -10.16 -13.43
N TYR A 320 -12.97 -9.76 -12.29
CA TYR A 320 -12.00 -8.66 -12.21
C TYR A 320 -10.60 -9.15 -12.57
N SER A 321 -9.75 -8.26 -13.07
CA SER A 321 -8.41 -8.63 -13.53
C SER A 321 -7.34 -7.71 -12.95
N ARG A 322 -6.16 -8.27 -12.71
CA ARG A 322 -4.97 -7.48 -12.40
C ARG A 322 -4.33 -6.99 -13.70
N LEU A 323 -3.94 -5.73 -13.73
CA LEU A 323 -3.35 -5.06 -14.91
C LEU A 323 -1.82 -5.08 -14.90
N VAL A 324 -1.22 -5.38 -13.75
CA VAL A 324 0.22 -5.54 -13.57
C VAL A 324 0.47 -6.89 -12.91
N TYR A 325 1.60 -7.53 -13.22
CA TYR A 325 2.04 -8.73 -12.52
C TYR A 325 3.48 -8.56 -12.03
N GLU A 326 3.83 -9.20 -10.92
CA GLU A 326 5.17 -9.19 -10.35
C GLU A 326 5.88 -10.51 -10.61
N ALA A 327 6.29 -11.24 -9.57
CA ALA A 327 6.96 -12.53 -9.68
C ALA A 327 6.15 -13.55 -10.49
N GLU A 328 4.83 -13.64 -10.24
CA GLU A 328 3.93 -14.61 -10.88
C GLU A 328 2.65 -13.91 -11.41
N PRO A 329 2.09 -14.36 -12.55
CA PRO A 329 1.00 -13.68 -13.26
C PRO A 329 -0.40 -13.99 -12.70
N TRP A 330 -0.54 -14.03 -11.37
CA TRP A 330 -1.82 -14.26 -10.71
C TRP A 330 -2.87 -13.23 -11.14
N TYR A 331 -4.07 -13.70 -11.50
CA TYR A 331 -5.23 -12.90 -11.89
C TYR A 331 -5.03 -12.00 -13.12
N THR A 332 -3.98 -12.25 -13.89
CA THR A 332 -3.57 -11.39 -15.01
C THR A 332 -3.93 -12.06 -16.34
N PRO A 333 -4.75 -11.41 -17.19
CA PRO A 333 -5.14 -11.98 -18.47
C PRO A 333 -3.99 -12.03 -19.46
N ALA A 334 -4.00 -13.04 -20.32
CA ALA A 334 -3.00 -13.27 -21.36
C ALA A 334 -3.22 -12.37 -22.59
N THR A 335 -3.38 -11.06 -22.38
CA THR A 335 -3.49 -10.12 -23.49
C THR A 335 -2.18 -10.06 -24.28
N PHE A 336 -2.24 -9.63 -25.55
CA PHE A 336 -1.06 -9.58 -26.41
C PHE A 336 0.11 -8.82 -25.77
N GLY A 337 -0.15 -7.63 -25.19
CA GLY A 337 0.89 -6.84 -24.52
C GLY A 337 1.44 -7.47 -23.23
N GLN A 338 0.61 -8.20 -22.47
CA GLN A 338 1.04 -8.86 -21.24
C GLN A 338 1.89 -10.11 -21.51
N ARG A 339 1.62 -10.81 -22.62
CA ARG A 339 2.31 -12.04 -23.01
C ARG A 339 3.56 -11.79 -23.87
N TRP A 340 3.55 -10.75 -24.70
CA TRP A 340 4.63 -10.47 -25.68
C TRP A 340 5.34 -9.12 -25.44
N GLY A 341 5.00 -8.42 -24.36
CA GLY A 341 5.67 -7.17 -23.99
C GLY A 341 7.10 -7.37 -23.49
N PHE A 342 7.85 -6.27 -23.37
CA PHE A 342 9.24 -6.26 -22.93
C PHE A 342 9.46 -7.03 -21.62
N LYS A 343 8.60 -6.82 -20.60
CA LYS A 343 8.68 -7.57 -19.35
C LYS A 343 8.55 -9.08 -19.56
N ALA A 344 7.57 -9.51 -20.34
CA ALA A 344 7.34 -10.92 -20.61
C ALA A 344 8.50 -11.56 -21.38
N PHE A 345 9.11 -10.83 -22.31
CA PHE A 345 10.33 -11.27 -22.99
C PHE A 345 11.48 -11.56 -22.00
N PHE A 346 11.80 -10.63 -21.10
CA PHE A 346 12.85 -10.85 -20.09
C PHE A 346 12.52 -12.00 -19.15
N LYS A 347 11.25 -12.11 -18.72
CA LYS A 347 10.79 -13.21 -17.88
C LYS A 347 10.89 -14.57 -18.58
N SER A 348 10.55 -14.62 -19.87
CA SER A 348 10.69 -15.82 -20.69
C SER A 348 12.15 -16.26 -20.82
N VAL A 349 13.08 -15.31 -21.04
CA VAL A 349 14.54 -15.58 -21.05
C VAL A 349 15.01 -16.18 -19.72
N LEU A 350 14.46 -15.70 -18.60
CA LEU A 350 14.74 -16.22 -17.26
C LEU A 350 13.90 -17.47 -16.88
N ARG A 351 13.15 -18.06 -17.82
CA ARG A 351 12.24 -19.21 -17.61
C ARG A 351 11.22 -19.01 -16.48
N GLN A 352 10.80 -17.76 -16.28
CA GLN A 352 9.78 -17.39 -15.32
C GLN A 352 8.38 -17.46 -15.94
N PRO A 353 7.32 -17.66 -15.14
CA PRO A 353 5.96 -17.73 -15.65
C PRO A 353 5.48 -16.38 -16.21
N ILE A 354 4.86 -16.41 -17.39
CA ILE A 354 4.20 -15.25 -18.00
C ILE A 354 2.68 -15.48 -18.14
N PRO A 355 1.87 -14.40 -18.26
CA PRO A 355 0.42 -14.52 -18.41
C PRO A 355 0.01 -15.47 -19.54
N GLY A 356 -0.82 -16.46 -19.21
CA GLY A 356 -1.32 -17.48 -20.15
C GLY A 356 -0.55 -18.81 -20.17
N ASP A 357 0.58 -18.93 -19.48
CA ASP A 357 1.35 -20.19 -19.47
C ASP A 357 0.68 -21.31 -18.69
N ASN A 358 -0.09 -20.98 -17.66
CA ASN A 358 -0.71 -21.97 -16.79
C ASN A 358 -2.02 -21.45 -16.19
N VAL A 359 -3.08 -22.26 -16.31
CA VAL A 359 -4.42 -21.99 -15.78
C VAL A 359 -4.41 -21.81 -14.26
N LYS A 360 -3.42 -22.37 -13.55
CA LYS A 360 -3.29 -22.24 -12.09
C LYS A 360 -3.22 -20.77 -11.64
N TYR A 361 -2.74 -19.86 -12.49
CA TYR A 361 -2.61 -18.44 -12.16
C TYR A 361 -3.92 -17.65 -12.33
N PHE A 362 -5.04 -18.30 -12.64
CA PHE A 362 -6.34 -17.66 -12.86
C PHE A 362 -6.30 -16.54 -13.91
N PRO A 363 -5.90 -16.83 -15.17
CA PRO A 363 -5.82 -15.82 -16.22
C PRO A 363 -7.17 -15.15 -16.54
N ASP A 364 -8.28 -15.82 -16.22
CA ASP A 364 -9.63 -15.26 -16.34
C ASP A 364 -9.97 -14.20 -15.30
N GLY A 365 -9.10 -13.98 -14.31
CA GLY A 365 -9.32 -13.03 -13.22
C GLY A 365 -9.86 -13.67 -11.94
N TYR A 366 -10.46 -12.84 -11.08
CA TYR A 366 -11.01 -13.24 -9.77
C TYR A 366 -12.39 -12.65 -9.53
N ASP A 367 -13.13 -13.31 -8.66
CA ASP A 367 -14.15 -12.68 -7.82
C ASP A 367 -13.61 -12.45 -6.39
N HIS A 368 -14.23 -11.57 -5.61
CA HIS A 368 -13.79 -11.28 -4.22
C HIS A 368 -13.74 -12.55 -3.37
N MET A 369 -14.67 -13.49 -3.57
CA MET A 369 -14.69 -14.77 -2.84
C MET A 369 -13.54 -15.73 -3.20
N ASP A 370 -12.92 -15.55 -4.38
CA ASP A 370 -11.80 -16.37 -4.84
C ASP A 370 -10.45 -15.95 -4.23
N ILE A 371 -10.40 -14.76 -3.60
CA ILE A 371 -9.19 -14.18 -3.04
C ILE A 371 -8.82 -14.93 -1.74
N GLY A 372 -7.55 -15.31 -1.62
CA GLY A 372 -7.00 -15.95 -0.43
C GLY A 372 -6.38 -17.33 -0.69
N PRO A 373 -5.84 -17.97 0.36
CA PRO A 373 -5.21 -19.29 0.25
C PRO A 373 -6.24 -20.35 -0.16
N SER A 374 -5.78 -21.42 -0.82
CA SER A 374 -6.64 -22.46 -1.41
C SER A 374 -7.66 -23.06 -0.42
N ASN A 375 -7.32 -23.14 0.87
CA ASN A 375 -8.23 -23.64 1.91
C ASN A 375 -9.35 -22.67 2.31
N LYS A 376 -9.31 -21.41 1.85
CA LYS A 376 -10.29 -20.34 2.10
C LYS A 376 -10.98 -19.83 0.83
N GLN A 377 -10.48 -20.16 -0.37
CA GLN A 377 -11.13 -19.78 -1.63
C GLN A 377 -12.58 -20.30 -1.67
N GLY A 378 -13.52 -19.42 -2.03
CA GLY A 378 -14.95 -19.73 -2.09
C GLY A 378 -15.63 -20.00 -0.73
N LYS A 379 -14.92 -19.89 0.40
CA LYS A 379 -15.50 -20.12 1.74
C LYS A 379 -15.90 -18.83 2.42
N GLY A 380 -16.82 -18.93 3.39
CA GLY A 380 -17.25 -17.79 4.21
C GLY A 380 -18.35 -16.95 3.57
N GLU A 381 -19.19 -17.55 2.73
CA GLU A 381 -20.23 -16.84 1.97
C GLU A 381 -21.22 -16.13 2.90
N LYS A 382 -21.63 -16.79 3.98
CA LYS A 382 -22.52 -16.20 4.99
C LYS A 382 -21.87 -15.01 5.67
N GLU A 383 -20.64 -15.16 6.17
CA GLU A 383 -19.90 -14.09 6.83
C GLU A 383 -19.59 -12.93 5.88
N PHE A 384 -19.33 -13.23 4.59
CA PHE A 384 -19.12 -12.22 3.57
C PHE A 384 -20.40 -11.42 3.29
N ALA A 385 -21.56 -12.09 3.17
CA ALA A 385 -22.85 -11.44 2.99
C ALA A 385 -23.25 -10.60 4.22
N GLU A 386 -23.05 -11.14 5.42
CA GLU A 386 -23.26 -10.42 6.69
C GLU A 386 -22.35 -9.19 6.78
N GLY A 387 -21.06 -9.32 6.44
CA GLY A 387 -20.12 -8.21 6.40
C GLY A 387 -20.55 -7.11 5.43
N LEU A 388 -21.01 -7.46 4.22
CA LEU A 388 -21.55 -6.50 3.26
C LEU A 388 -22.80 -5.80 3.79
N GLN A 389 -23.70 -6.53 4.45
CA GLN A 389 -24.90 -5.95 5.05
C GLN A 389 -24.54 -4.98 6.18
N ASN A 390 -23.60 -5.35 7.05
CA ASN A 390 -23.14 -4.52 8.16
C ASN A 390 -22.49 -3.22 7.67
N ILE A 391 -21.68 -3.27 6.61
CA ILE A 391 -21.09 -2.08 6.00
C ILE A 391 -22.19 -1.19 5.39
N LYS A 392 -23.20 -1.77 4.74
CA LYS A 392 -24.35 -1.02 4.19
C LYS A 392 -25.25 -0.39 5.24
N LEU A 393 -25.37 -1.02 6.42
CA LEU A 393 -26.16 -0.51 7.56
C LEU A 393 -25.43 0.58 8.34
N ASN A 394 -24.09 0.55 8.31
CA ASN A 394 -23.23 1.58 8.88
C ASN A 394 -22.42 2.30 7.77
N PRO A 395 -23.08 2.87 6.74
CA PRO A 395 -22.38 3.58 5.70
C PRO A 395 -21.83 4.85 6.35
N GLN A 396 -20.53 5.02 6.46
CA GLN A 396 -19.94 6.20 7.11
C GLN A 396 -20.34 7.47 6.33
N PRO A 397 -21.19 8.38 6.85
CA PRO A 397 -21.57 9.60 6.14
C PRO A 397 -21.00 10.84 6.87
N ARG A 398 -20.25 11.67 6.12
CA ARG A 398 -19.50 12.86 6.60
C ARG A 398 -18.38 12.54 7.60
N CYS A 399 -17.42 13.46 7.67
CA CYS A 399 -16.27 13.42 8.57
C CYS A 399 -16.72 12.99 9.99
N PRO A 400 -16.19 11.91 10.58
CA PRO A 400 -16.55 11.48 11.94
C PRO A 400 -16.16 12.51 13.00
N PHE A 401 -15.33 13.50 12.61
CA PHE A 401 -14.88 14.60 13.44
C PHE A 401 -15.80 15.83 13.36
N PHE A 402 -16.87 15.78 12.55
CA PHE A 402 -17.89 16.81 12.48
C PHE A 402 -19.08 16.44 13.39
N ALA A 403 -19.17 17.07 14.57
CA ALA A 403 -20.29 16.84 15.47
C ALA A 403 -21.59 17.45 14.91
N LYS A 404 -22.74 16.79 15.13
CA LYS A 404 -24.06 17.41 14.96
C LYS A 404 -24.21 18.52 16.03
N GLY A 405 -23.97 19.77 15.66
CA GLY A 405 -24.18 20.91 16.57
C GLY A 405 -23.61 22.26 16.13
N ASP A 406 -22.65 22.29 15.20
CA ASP A 406 -21.98 23.53 14.78
C ASP A 406 -22.62 24.17 13.52
N VAL A 407 -23.89 24.58 13.61
CA VAL A 407 -24.55 25.50 12.64
C VAL A 407 -25.16 26.66 13.39
#